data_AF-Q8BJT1-F1
#
_entry.id   AF-Q8BJT1-F1
#
_cell.length_a   1.000
_cell.length_b   1.000
_cell.length_c   1.000
_cell.angle_alpha   90.00
_cell.angle_beta   90.00
_cell.angle_gamma   90.00
#
_symmetry.space_group_name_H-M   'P 1'
#
loop_
_entity.id
_entity.type
_entity.pdbx_description
1 polymer ?
#
loop_
_entity_poly.entity_id
_entity_poly.type
_entity_poly.pdbx_seq_one_letter_code
_entity_poly.pdbx_strand_id
1 'polypeptide(L)'
;MIRVSRISWHRRMTASSSRYQISGPRARALLPRLAHRSLPLSPGVQELQQLPEPTESLGPLTSPQWNEEQQLSNVNQLLSPLCELLLEEKSLPKVAAKAADAGPLETLGPLAPVPSAVCPLRKKLWQNYRNLTFDPETANQYLHLSHKDQRVTHHFQAQGPAKSGSFELWQVQCTQSFQTGQHYWEVRVSDHSVTLGVTYPKLSRQKLGTHTDNIGRGPCSWGLCIQEDSMQAWHNGKSQRLRGLPGQLLGVDLNLTSGCLTFYSLEPRTQPLHTFYAVFSQPLFPVFWLLEGRTLTLCHQPEATLPARPQEEATAPS
;
A
#
# COMPACT_ATOMS: atom_id res chain seq x y z
N MET A 1 -2.49 -39.07 19.25
CA MET A 1 -3.17 -39.39 17.97
C MET A 1 -4.15 -38.25 17.68
N ILE A 2 -3.75 -37.25 16.89
CA ILE A 2 -4.49 -35.97 16.72
C ILE A 2 -5.08 -35.94 15.31
N ARG A 3 -6.41 -35.75 15.20
CA ARG A 3 -7.10 -35.58 13.92
C ARG A 3 -6.92 -34.14 13.42
N VAL A 4 -6.28 -33.98 12.27
CA VAL A 4 -6.23 -32.71 11.52
C VAL A 4 -7.39 -32.67 10.53
N SER A 5 -8.37 -31.81 10.77
CA SER A 5 -9.49 -31.59 9.85
C SER A 5 -9.11 -30.58 8.76
N ARG A 6 -8.73 -31.09 7.58
CA ARG A 6 -8.66 -30.27 6.36
C ARG A 6 -10.08 -29.82 5.97
N ILE A 7 -10.28 -28.51 5.77
CA ILE A 7 -11.49 -27.97 5.14
C ILE A 7 -11.11 -27.40 3.78
N SER A 8 -11.50 -28.09 2.72
CA SER A 8 -11.39 -27.64 1.34
C SER A 8 -12.66 -26.90 0.92
N TRP A 9 -12.50 -25.72 0.32
CA TRP A 9 -13.61 -25.00 -0.29
C TRP A 9 -13.51 -25.04 -1.82
N HIS A 10 -14.53 -25.62 -2.46
CA HIS A 10 -14.71 -25.57 -3.90
C HIS A 10 -16.00 -24.83 -4.26
N ARG A 11 -15.92 -24.04 -5.34
CA ARG A 11 -17.04 -23.29 -5.92
C ARG A 11 -18.25 -24.18 -6.20
N ARG A 12 -19.44 -23.58 -6.07
CA ARG A 12 -20.49 -23.78 -7.08
C ARG A 12 -21.33 -22.50 -7.22
N MET A 13 -21.31 -21.91 -8.41
CA MET A 13 -22.35 -20.97 -8.85
C MET A 13 -23.47 -21.79 -9.49
N THR A 14 -24.72 -21.44 -9.21
CA THR A 14 -25.85 -21.71 -10.11
C THR A 14 -26.84 -20.56 -9.98
N ALA A 15 -27.11 -19.87 -11.10
CA ALA A 15 -28.21 -18.93 -11.18
C ALA A 15 -29.54 -19.68 -11.33
N SER A 16 -30.62 -19.13 -10.76
CA SER A 16 -31.98 -19.53 -11.10
C SER A 16 -32.91 -18.34 -10.90
N SER A 17 -33.62 -17.98 -11.96
CA SER A 17 -34.66 -16.95 -11.96
C SER A 17 -36.01 -17.64 -12.10
N SER A 18 -36.94 -17.36 -11.19
CA SER A 18 -38.36 -17.46 -11.52
C SER A 18 -39.21 -16.60 -10.58
N ARG A 19 -40.25 -15.98 -11.15
CA ARG A 19 -41.34 -15.32 -10.42
C ARG A 19 -42.39 -16.38 -10.05
N TYR A 20 -43.22 -16.12 -9.03
CA TYR A 20 -44.68 -16.16 -9.13
C TYR A 20 -45.33 -15.52 -7.89
N GLN A 21 -46.55 -14.97 -8.04
CA GLN A 21 -47.29 -14.18 -7.04
C GLN A 21 -48.47 -14.96 -6.40
N ILE A 22 -49.20 -14.26 -5.48
CA ILE A 22 -50.54 -14.53 -4.88
C ILE A 22 -50.47 -15.40 -3.59
N SER A 23 -51.16 -15.11 -2.46
CA SER A 23 -52.16 -14.07 -2.08
C SER A 23 -51.90 -13.41 -0.70
N GLY A 24 -52.74 -12.43 -0.29
CA GLY A 24 -52.90 -11.95 1.10
C GLY A 24 -54.00 -12.69 1.89
N PRO A 25 -54.58 -12.14 3.00
CA PRO A 25 -55.12 -10.76 3.02
C PRO A 25 -54.99 -9.92 4.34
N ARG A 26 -55.18 -8.59 4.15
CA ARG A 26 -55.80 -7.57 5.06
C ARG A 26 -55.23 -7.29 6.47
N ALA A 27 -54.65 -6.10 6.59
CA ALA A 27 -54.98 -5.11 7.63
C ALA A 27 -55.20 -3.73 6.96
N ARG A 28 -55.98 -2.80 7.57
CA ARG A 28 -56.65 -1.70 6.86
C ARG A 28 -56.53 -0.34 7.59
N ALA A 29 -56.00 0.67 6.87
CA ALA A 29 -56.06 2.12 7.17
C ALA A 29 -55.37 2.58 8.49
N LEU A 30 -54.86 3.81 8.66
CA LEU A 30 -55.25 5.12 8.13
C LEU A 30 -54.04 6.02 7.80
N LEU A 31 -54.20 6.89 6.78
CA LEU A 31 -53.36 8.06 6.51
C LEU A 31 -54.26 9.21 6.01
N PRO A 32 -54.09 10.46 6.46
CA PRO A 32 -54.69 11.62 5.82
C PRO A 32 -53.73 12.30 4.81
N ARG A 33 -54.14 12.29 3.55
CA ARG A 33 -53.91 13.39 2.57
C ARG A 33 -55.04 14.42 2.77
N LEU A 34 -54.99 15.70 2.37
CA LEU A 34 -54.10 16.54 1.56
C LEU A 34 -54.52 18.01 1.88
N ALA A 35 -53.64 19.01 1.70
CA ALA A 35 -54.10 20.37 1.40
C ALA A 35 -52.99 21.20 0.72
N HIS A 36 -53.18 21.55 -0.54
CA HIS A 36 -52.46 22.66 -1.16
C HIS A 36 -53.12 23.98 -0.74
N ARG A 37 -52.33 25.02 -0.48
CA ARG A 37 -52.80 26.40 -0.46
C ARG A 37 -51.77 27.30 -1.12
N SER A 38 -52.24 28.16 -2.00
CA SER A 38 -51.44 29.07 -2.84
C SER A 38 -51.69 30.53 -2.44
N LEU A 39 -50.85 31.42 -2.98
CA LEU A 39 -50.95 32.89 -3.04
C LEU A 39 -50.43 33.69 -1.82
N PRO A 40 -49.96 34.95 -2.01
CA PRO A 40 -49.64 35.67 -3.25
C PRO A 40 -48.20 36.24 -3.32
N LEU A 41 -47.82 36.73 -4.51
CA LEU A 41 -46.63 37.56 -4.76
C LEU A 41 -46.97 39.06 -4.57
N SER A 42 -45.96 39.85 -4.20
CA SER A 42 -45.94 41.32 -4.29
C SER A 42 -44.63 41.80 -4.93
N PRO A 43 -44.58 42.99 -5.58
CA PRO A 43 -43.56 43.30 -6.60
C PRO A 43 -42.44 44.26 -6.16
N GLY A 44 -41.39 44.35 -6.99
CA GLY A 44 -40.22 45.22 -6.84
C GLY A 44 -38.95 44.40 -6.61
N VAL A 45 -37.80 44.64 -7.27
CA VAL A 45 -37.38 45.77 -8.11
C VAL A 45 -36.79 45.24 -9.42
N GLN A 46 -37.04 45.95 -10.53
CA GLN A 46 -36.59 45.58 -11.88
C GLN A 46 -35.72 46.70 -12.45
N GLU A 47 -34.45 46.74 -12.04
CA GLU A 47 -33.45 47.67 -12.58
C GLU A 47 -32.03 47.11 -12.39
N LEU A 48 -31.05 47.65 -13.12
CA LEU A 48 -29.65 47.16 -13.23
C LEU A 48 -29.43 45.91 -14.10
N GLN A 49 -30.09 45.84 -15.26
CA GLN A 49 -29.41 45.35 -16.47
C GLN A 49 -28.76 46.53 -17.19
N GLN A 50 -27.50 46.83 -16.87
CA GLN A 50 -26.54 47.53 -17.74
C GLN A 50 -25.18 47.67 -17.02
N LEU A 51 -24.24 46.78 -17.35
CA LEU A 51 -22.81 46.93 -17.09
C LEU A 51 -22.07 46.38 -18.33
N PRO A 52 -21.05 47.07 -18.88
CA PRO A 52 -20.44 46.65 -20.14
C PRO A 52 -19.48 45.46 -19.97
N GLU A 53 -19.53 44.53 -20.93
CA GLU A 53 -18.54 43.46 -21.10
C GLU A 53 -17.14 44.04 -21.41
N PRO A 54 -16.05 43.58 -20.74
CA PRO A 54 -14.70 43.87 -21.17
C PRO A 54 -14.32 43.01 -22.38
N THR A 55 -14.15 43.63 -23.54
CA THR A 55 -13.76 42.94 -24.77
C THR A 55 -12.25 42.62 -24.79
N GLU A 56 -11.84 41.50 -24.19
CA GLU A 56 -10.53 40.89 -24.46
C GLU A 56 -10.68 39.49 -25.07
N SER A 57 -10.47 39.41 -26.39
CA SER A 57 -10.50 38.16 -27.14
C SER A 57 -9.21 37.37 -26.93
N LEU A 58 -9.14 36.58 -25.85
CA LEU A 58 -8.18 35.49 -25.75
C LEU A 58 -8.58 34.40 -26.76
N GLY A 59 -7.78 34.25 -27.82
CA GLY A 59 -7.93 33.17 -28.78
C GLY A 59 -7.81 31.79 -28.12
N PRO A 60 -8.29 30.72 -28.79
CA PRO A 60 -8.30 29.38 -28.19
C PRO A 60 -6.88 28.94 -27.83
N LEU A 61 -6.62 28.76 -26.53
CA LEU A 61 -5.41 28.12 -26.03
C LEU A 61 -5.33 26.71 -26.61
N THR A 62 -4.45 26.52 -27.58
CA THR A 62 -4.13 25.20 -28.11
C THR A 62 -3.59 24.35 -26.97
N SER A 63 -4.34 23.30 -26.59
CA SER A 63 -3.84 22.25 -25.72
C SER A 63 -2.54 21.69 -26.32
N PRO A 64 -1.50 21.43 -25.52
CA PRO A 64 -0.26 20.85 -26.03
C PRO A 64 -0.59 19.51 -26.69
N GLN A 65 -0.32 19.40 -27.99
CA GLN A 65 -0.67 18.21 -28.77
C GLN A 65 0.21 17.04 -28.33
N TRP A 66 -0.32 16.25 -27.40
CA TRP A 66 0.35 15.09 -26.83
C TRP A 66 0.46 13.99 -27.88
N ASN A 67 1.59 13.96 -28.60
CA ASN A 67 1.86 12.96 -29.61
C ASN A 67 2.40 11.67 -28.96
N GLU A 68 1.50 10.73 -28.69
CA GLU A 68 1.81 9.45 -28.04
C GLU A 68 2.89 8.66 -28.78
N GLU A 69 2.86 8.65 -30.11
CA GLU A 69 3.80 7.91 -30.95
C GLU A 69 5.23 8.44 -30.81
N GLN A 70 5.40 9.77 -30.73
CA GLN A 70 6.71 10.41 -30.55
C GLN A 70 7.26 10.22 -29.14
N GLN A 71 6.40 10.18 -28.11
CA GLN A 71 6.83 9.86 -26.74
C GLN A 71 7.26 8.40 -26.63
N LEU A 72 6.50 7.47 -27.24
CA LEU A 72 6.85 6.05 -27.28
C LEU A 72 8.13 5.80 -28.09
N SER A 73 8.36 6.51 -29.21
CA SER A 73 9.61 6.39 -29.96
C SER A 73 10.82 6.88 -29.15
N ASN A 74 10.68 7.98 -28.42
CA ASN A 74 11.76 8.53 -27.59
C ASN A 74 12.12 7.57 -26.43
N VAL A 75 11.12 6.99 -25.78
CA VAL A 75 11.34 5.99 -24.72
C VAL A 75 12.00 4.72 -25.27
N ASN A 76 11.55 4.23 -26.43
CA ASN A 76 12.15 3.05 -27.08
C ASN A 76 13.59 3.30 -27.56
N GLN A 77 13.91 4.50 -28.06
CA GLN A 77 15.29 4.88 -28.41
C GLN A 77 16.22 4.92 -27.19
N LEU A 78 15.72 5.30 -26.00
CA LEU A 78 16.50 5.30 -24.76
C LEU A 78 16.68 3.90 -24.16
N LEU A 79 15.69 3.01 -24.34
CA LEU A 79 15.74 1.64 -23.80
C LEU A 79 16.63 0.70 -24.62
N SER A 80 16.68 0.85 -25.95
CA SER A 80 17.42 -0.06 -26.83
C SER A 80 18.93 -0.18 -26.49
N PRO A 81 19.69 0.92 -26.31
CA PRO A 81 21.11 0.84 -25.92
C PRO A 81 21.34 0.20 -24.54
N LEU A 82 20.41 0.39 -23.61
CA LEU A 82 20.49 -0.22 -22.27
C LEU A 82 20.23 -1.74 -22.32
N CYS A 83 19.40 -2.21 -23.25
CA CYS A 83 19.19 -3.64 -23.46
C CYS A 83 20.43 -4.34 -24.05
N GLU A 84 21.14 -3.72 -25.01
CA GLU A 84 22.38 -4.28 -25.58
C GLU A 84 23.51 -4.36 -24.54
N LEU A 85 23.72 -3.30 -23.76
CA LEU A 85 24.72 -3.30 -22.68
C LEU A 85 24.49 -4.40 -21.62
N LEU A 86 23.24 -4.79 -21.39
CA LEU A 86 22.87 -5.90 -20.49
C LEU A 86 23.04 -7.30 -21.10
N LEU A 87 23.23 -7.39 -22.42
CA LEU A 87 23.47 -8.65 -23.15
C LEU A 87 24.98 -8.90 -23.37
N GLU A 88 25.78 -7.85 -23.56
CA GLU A 88 27.23 -7.96 -23.73
C GLU A 88 27.98 -8.36 -22.44
N GLU A 89 27.44 -8.08 -21.24
CA GLU A 89 28.10 -8.40 -19.96
C GLU A 89 28.18 -9.92 -19.63
N LYS A 90 27.74 -10.80 -20.54
CA LYS A 90 27.59 -12.25 -20.32
C LYS A 90 28.67 -13.16 -20.91
N SER A 91 29.74 -12.62 -21.51
CA SER A 91 30.77 -13.44 -22.16
C SER A 91 32.19 -13.27 -21.62
N LEU A 92 32.53 -14.04 -20.57
CA LEU A 92 33.92 -14.45 -20.27
C LEU A 92 33.96 -15.96 -19.87
N PRO A 93 35.10 -16.65 -20.07
CA PRO A 93 35.07 -18.02 -20.60
C PRO A 93 35.06 -19.16 -19.57
N LYS A 94 34.56 -20.31 -20.06
CA LYS A 94 34.50 -21.61 -19.41
C LYS A 94 35.86 -22.32 -19.46
N VAL A 95 36.48 -22.59 -18.31
CA VAL A 95 37.63 -23.49 -18.18
C VAL A 95 37.17 -24.82 -17.58
N ALA A 96 37.63 -25.95 -18.13
CA ALA A 96 37.18 -27.28 -17.77
C ALA A 96 38.26 -28.10 -17.04
N ALA A 97 37.85 -28.65 -15.89
CA ALA A 97 38.22 -29.92 -15.27
C ALA A 97 39.70 -30.39 -15.20
N LYS A 98 40.11 -30.75 -13.97
CA LYS A 98 40.70 -32.08 -13.72
C LYS A 98 40.38 -32.57 -12.31
N ALA A 99 40.31 -33.88 -12.13
CA ALA A 99 39.92 -34.55 -10.88
C ALA A 99 41.03 -35.47 -10.37
N ALA A 100 41.20 -35.51 -9.04
CA ALA A 100 41.96 -36.42 -8.19
C ALA A 100 41.73 -35.95 -6.73
N ASP A 101 41.81 -36.74 -5.66
CA ASP A 101 41.65 -38.17 -5.42
C ASP A 101 41.23 -38.31 -3.92
N ALA A 102 40.76 -39.47 -3.46
CA ALA A 102 40.17 -39.63 -2.13
C ALA A 102 41.18 -39.63 -0.96
N GLY A 103 40.80 -39.00 0.16
CA GLY A 103 41.52 -39.04 1.43
C GLY A 103 40.64 -38.59 2.60
N PRO A 104 40.86 -39.05 3.85
CA PRO A 104 39.75 -39.29 4.77
C PRO A 104 39.25 -38.11 5.63
N LEU A 105 38.00 -38.29 6.07
CA LEU A 105 37.24 -37.55 7.06
C LEU A 105 38.05 -37.07 8.29
N GLU A 106 38.20 -35.75 8.43
CA GLU A 106 38.55 -35.10 9.69
C GLU A 106 37.36 -34.31 10.25
N THR A 107 37.15 -34.42 11.57
CA THR A 107 35.90 -34.01 12.21
C THR A 107 35.94 -32.55 12.64
N LEU A 108 35.50 -31.65 11.75
CA LEU A 108 35.36 -30.23 12.09
C LEU A 108 34.13 -30.00 12.99
N GLY A 109 34.39 -29.44 14.17
CA GLY A 109 33.37 -29.04 15.14
C GLY A 109 32.43 -27.94 14.61
N PRO A 110 31.37 -27.59 15.36
CA PRO A 110 30.30 -26.71 14.88
C PRO A 110 30.84 -25.37 14.39
N LEU A 111 30.73 -25.15 13.08
CA LEU A 111 31.09 -23.89 12.43
C LEU A 111 30.31 -22.75 13.10
N ALA A 112 31.04 -21.77 13.62
CA ALA A 112 30.44 -20.51 14.07
C ALA A 112 29.63 -19.90 12.91
N PRO A 113 28.47 -19.28 13.17
CA PRO A 113 27.63 -18.72 12.12
C PRO A 113 28.40 -17.63 11.39
N VAL A 114 28.81 -17.90 10.15
CA VAL A 114 29.39 -16.92 9.24
C VAL A 114 28.39 -15.76 9.14
N PRO A 115 28.79 -14.51 9.49
CA PRO A 115 27.90 -13.36 9.32
C PRO A 115 27.50 -13.28 7.84
N SER A 116 26.21 -13.46 7.55
CA SER A 116 25.73 -13.47 6.18
C SER A 116 26.01 -12.10 5.57
N ALA A 117 26.93 -12.05 4.60
CA ALA A 117 27.37 -10.80 4.01
C ALA A 117 26.17 -10.06 3.42
N VAL A 118 25.82 -8.92 4.01
CA VAL A 118 24.66 -8.13 3.60
C VAL A 118 24.83 -7.72 2.14
N CYS A 119 23.85 -8.08 1.31
CA CYS A 119 23.86 -7.79 -0.13
C CYS A 119 24.19 -6.30 -0.38
N PRO A 120 25.09 -5.96 -1.32
CA PRO A 120 25.45 -4.56 -1.60
C PRO A 120 24.25 -3.65 -1.89
N LEU A 121 23.23 -4.18 -2.58
CA LEU A 121 21.97 -3.47 -2.82
C LEU A 121 21.23 -3.13 -1.51
N ARG A 122 21.13 -4.09 -0.58
CA ARG A 122 20.51 -3.87 0.74
C ARG A 122 21.33 -2.87 1.58
N LYS A 123 22.66 -2.93 1.53
CA LYS A 123 23.53 -1.94 2.18
C LYS A 123 23.35 -0.52 1.61
N LYS A 124 23.07 -0.39 0.31
CA LYS A 124 22.69 0.90 -0.32
C LYS A 124 21.33 1.38 0.15
N LEU A 125 20.31 0.50 0.20
CA LEU A 125 18.98 0.82 0.72
C LEU A 125 19.03 1.31 2.18
N TRP A 126 19.88 0.68 3.01
CA TRP A 126 20.09 1.06 4.41
C TRP A 126 20.63 2.48 4.63
N GLN A 127 21.21 3.14 3.62
CA GLN A 127 21.61 4.56 3.75
C GLN A 127 20.40 5.47 4.01
N ASN A 128 19.20 5.05 3.62
CA ASN A 128 17.95 5.77 3.85
C ASN A 128 17.07 5.11 4.93
N TYR A 129 17.62 4.24 5.78
CA TYR A 129 16.83 3.48 6.76
C TYR A 129 16.08 4.40 7.74
N ARG A 130 14.82 4.05 8.06
CA ARG A 130 13.97 4.74 9.03
C ARG A 130 13.40 3.74 10.03
N ASN A 131 13.64 3.97 11.31
CA ASN A 131 13.00 3.23 12.39
C ASN A 131 11.55 3.69 12.54
N LEU A 132 10.60 2.80 12.21
CA LEU A 132 9.17 3.10 12.23
C LEU A 132 8.47 2.56 13.50
N THR A 133 7.36 3.17 13.89
CA THR A 133 6.47 2.66 14.93
C THR A 133 5.02 2.73 14.46
N PHE A 134 4.23 1.72 14.77
CA PHE A 134 2.79 1.73 14.58
C PHE A 134 2.15 2.82 15.45
N ASP A 135 1.05 3.39 14.97
CA ASP A 135 0.30 4.45 15.64
C ASP A 135 -0.87 3.84 16.44
N PRO A 136 -0.82 3.85 17.79
CA PRO A 136 -1.83 3.24 18.64
C PRO A 136 -3.22 3.90 18.55
N GLU A 137 -3.33 5.13 18.05
CA GLU A 137 -4.61 5.81 17.87
C GLU A 137 -5.29 5.40 16.56
N THR A 138 -4.52 4.91 15.59
CA THR A 138 -5.08 4.39 14.33
C THR A 138 -5.40 2.91 14.37
N ALA A 139 -4.71 2.13 15.21
CA ALA A 139 -4.84 0.69 15.25
C ALA A 139 -6.30 0.26 15.44
N ASN A 140 -6.79 -0.60 14.55
CA ASN A 140 -8.08 -1.25 14.70
C ASN A 140 -8.17 -2.02 16.04
N GLN A 141 -9.36 -2.06 16.65
CA GLN A 141 -9.57 -2.64 17.99
C GLN A 141 -9.16 -4.12 18.15
N TYR A 142 -8.99 -4.88 17.06
CA TYR A 142 -8.52 -6.27 17.09
C TYR A 142 -6.98 -6.40 16.93
N LEU A 143 -6.27 -5.29 16.71
CA LEU A 143 -4.82 -5.25 16.55
C LEU A 143 -4.14 -4.90 17.88
N HIS A 144 -3.32 -5.82 18.38
CA HIS A 144 -2.52 -5.62 19.58
C HIS A 144 -1.13 -5.09 19.21
N LEU A 145 -0.75 -3.92 19.72
CA LEU A 145 0.60 -3.37 19.60
C LEU A 145 1.50 -3.86 20.74
N SER A 146 2.76 -4.14 20.42
CA SER A 146 3.74 -4.67 21.37
C SER A 146 5.16 -4.30 20.94
N HIS A 147 6.14 -4.55 21.82
CA HIS A 147 7.56 -4.25 21.59
C HIS A 147 7.78 -2.77 21.24
N LYS A 148 7.30 -1.85 22.10
CA LYS A 148 7.37 -0.39 21.91
C LYS A 148 6.78 0.06 20.55
N ASP A 149 5.60 -0.47 20.26
CA ASP A 149 4.84 -0.24 19.01
C ASP A 149 5.58 -0.60 17.72
N GLN A 150 6.56 -1.51 17.80
CA GLN A 150 7.28 -2.05 16.63
C GLN A 150 6.64 -3.32 16.08
N ARG A 151 5.76 -3.99 16.84
CA ARG A 151 5.12 -5.23 16.44
C ARG A 151 3.60 -5.18 16.65
N VAL A 152 2.86 -5.50 15.61
CA VAL A 152 1.39 -5.60 15.63
C VAL A 152 0.94 -7.04 15.34
N THR A 153 -0.02 -7.54 16.11
CA THR A 153 -0.65 -8.85 15.92
C THR A 153 -2.16 -8.68 15.84
N HIS A 154 -2.82 -9.32 14.87
CA HIS A 154 -4.28 -9.35 14.80
C HIS A 154 -4.83 -10.53 15.61
N HIS A 155 -5.63 -10.24 16.63
CA HIS A 155 -6.29 -11.24 17.49
C HIS A 155 -7.78 -11.40 17.14
N PHE A 156 -8.34 -12.59 17.40
CA PHE A 156 -9.78 -12.86 17.28
C PHE A 156 -10.64 -11.98 18.22
N GLN A 157 -10.12 -11.66 19.40
CA GLN A 157 -10.80 -10.84 20.40
C GLN A 157 -10.33 -9.38 20.33
N ALA A 158 -11.25 -8.45 20.57
CA ALA A 158 -10.91 -7.04 20.68
C ALA A 158 -9.99 -6.80 21.89
N GLN A 159 -8.98 -5.95 21.70
CA GLN A 159 -7.94 -5.61 22.68
C GLN A 159 -8.34 -4.41 23.58
N GLY A 160 -9.47 -3.77 23.25
CA GLY A 160 -10.04 -2.63 23.93
C GLY A 160 -11.24 -2.09 23.13
N PRO A 161 -11.87 -1.00 23.59
CA PRO A 161 -12.89 -0.30 22.80
C PRO A 161 -12.26 0.38 21.57
N ALA A 162 -13.02 0.48 20.48
CA ALA A 162 -12.63 1.29 19.32
C ALA A 162 -12.40 2.76 19.72
N LYS A 163 -11.30 3.34 19.25
CA LYS A 163 -10.93 4.74 19.50
C LYS A 163 -11.48 5.67 18.41
N SER A 164 -11.76 6.91 18.77
CA SER A 164 -12.04 7.96 17.77
C SER A 164 -10.82 8.16 16.88
N GLY A 165 -10.95 7.88 15.57
CA GLY A 165 -9.83 7.93 14.61
C GLY A 165 -9.13 6.59 14.33
N SER A 166 -9.53 5.50 15.00
CA SER A 166 -9.07 4.15 14.66
C SER A 166 -9.68 3.63 13.34
N PHE A 167 -9.02 2.65 12.71
CA PHE A 167 -9.58 1.94 11.56
C PHE A 167 -10.68 0.95 12.00
N GLU A 168 -11.84 0.96 11.33
CA GLU A 168 -12.83 -0.12 11.39
C GLU A 168 -12.41 -1.32 10.52
N LEU A 169 -11.63 -1.04 9.47
CA LEU A 169 -10.90 -2.01 8.66
C LEU A 169 -9.78 -2.66 9.49
N TRP A 170 -9.28 -3.84 9.10
CA TRP A 170 -8.23 -4.54 9.86
C TRP A 170 -6.83 -3.95 9.58
N GLN A 171 -6.67 -2.67 9.91
CA GLN A 171 -5.56 -1.83 9.47
C GLN A 171 -4.94 -1.02 10.61
N VAL A 172 -3.70 -0.61 10.39
CA VAL A 172 -2.92 0.30 11.26
C VAL A 172 -1.95 1.13 10.40
N GLN A 173 -1.71 2.39 10.76
CA GLN A 173 -0.67 3.23 10.13
C GLN A 173 0.57 3.32 11.03
N CYS A 174 1.69 3.82 10.49
CA CYS A 174 2.84 4.26 11.30
C CYS A 174 2.72 5.74 11.70
N THR A 175 3.28 6.09 12.86
CA THR A 175 3.29 7.49 13.35
C THR A 175 4.08 8.42 12.43
N GLN A 176 5.07 7.89 11.70
CA GLN A 176 5.90 8.61 10.76
C GLN A 176 5.18 8.88 9.42
N SER A 177 5.44 10.05 8.83
CA SER A 177 5.08 10.36 7.46
C SER A 177 6.25 11.00 6.70
N PHE A 178 6.22 10.87 5.38
CA PHE A 178 7.30 11.24 4.48
C PHE A 178 6.79 12.14 3.35
N GLN A 179 7.46 13.28 3.12
CA GLN A 179 7.04 14.28 2.13
C GLN A 179 8.13 14.67 1.12
N THR A 180 9.42 14.54 1.47
CA THR A 180 10.55 14.87 0.60
C THR A 180 11.73 13.91 0.82
N GLY A 181 12.54 13.67 -0.21
CA GLY A 181 13.74 12.84 -0.12
C GLY A 181 13.50 11.34 -0.33
N GLN A 182 14.36 10.49 0.26
CA GLN A 182 14.28 9.04 0.16
C GLN A 182 14.25 8.39 1.54
N HIS A 183 13.42 7.35 1.68
CA HIS A 183 13.15 6.64 2.92
C HIS A 183 13.05 5.15 2.65
N TYR A 184 13.74 4.35 3.47
CA TYR A 184 13.70 2.91 3.39
C TYR A 184 13.35 2.32 4.76
N TRP A 185 12.59 1.23 4.78
CA TRP A 185 12.33 0.46 6.00
C TRP A 185 12.12 -1.01 5.68
N GLU A 186 12.30 -1.86 6.69
CA GLU A 186 12.09 -3.30 6.55
C GLU A 186 11.00 -3.80 7.49
N VAL A 187 10.25 -4.80 7.04
CA VAL A 187 9.12 -5.39 7.77
C VAL A 187 9.22 -6.90 7.67
N ARG A 188 9.20 -7.59 8.80
CA ARG A 188 9.02 -9.04 8.85
C ARG A 188 7.54 -9.39 9.00
N VAL A 189 7.05 -10.26 8.13
CA VAL A 189 5.70 -10.83 8.19
C VAL A 189 5.75 -12.21 8.82
N SER A 190 4.75 -12.59 9.62
CA SER A 190 4.69 -13.96 10.16
C SER A 190 4.27 -15.00 9.12
N ASP A 191 3.40 -14.59 8.20
CA ASP A 191 2.71 -15.45 7.23
C ASP A 191 2.11 -14.58 6.11
N HIS A 192 1.48 -15.22 5.12
CA HIS A 192 0.66 -14.56 4.10
C HIS A 192 -0.63 -13.94 4.66
N SER A 193 -1.42 -13.33 3.76
CA SER A 193 -2.63 -12.57 4.06
C SER A 193 -2.35 -11.32 4.89
N VAL A 194 -1.42 -10.51 4.37
CA VAL A 194 -1.09 -9.16 4.84
C VAL A 194 -0.93 -8.22 3.65
N THR A 195 -1.18 -6.92 3.82
CA THR A 195 -0.90 -5.89 2.80
C THR A 195 0.04 -4.86 3.42
N LEU A 196 1.15 -4.57 2.75
CA LEU A 196 2.05 -3.46 3.08
C LEU A 196 1.79 -2.33 2.09
N GLY A 197 1.75 -1.08 2.55
CA GLY A 197 1.51 0.04 1.65
C GLY A 197 1.89 1.40 2.22
N VAL A 198 1.57 2.42 1.43
CA VAL A 198 1.65 3.83 1.83
C VAL A 198 0.37 4.56 1.40
N THR A 199 0.00 5.58 2.15
CA THR A 199 -1.22 6.36 1.90
C THR A 199 -1.05 7.84 2.20
N TYR A 200 -1.76 8.68 1.46
CA TYR A 200 -2.05 10.05 1.86
C TYR A 200 -2.97 10.08 3.10
N PRO A 201 -3.09 11.22 3.82
CA PRO A 201 -3.89 11.33 5.03
C PRO A 201 -5.38 10.98 4.85
N LYS A 202 -5.89 11.13 3.61
CA LYS A 202 -7.30 10.96 3.25
C LYS A 202 -7.73 9.50 3.00
N LEU A 203 -7.04 8.51 3.58
CA LEU A 203 -7.54 7.12 3.54
C LEU A 203 -8.80 7.00 4.37
N SER A 204 -9.86 6.42 3.82
CA SER A 204 -11.06 6.13 4.62
C SER A 204 -10.71 5.12 5.70
N ARG A 205 -11.12 5.41 6.93
CA ARG A 205 -10.95 4.53 8.09
C ARG A 205 -12.16 3.62 8.33
N GLN A 206 -13.30 3.95 7.71
CA GLN A 206 -14.56 3.26 7.84
C GLN A 206 -14.63 1.99 6.97
N LYS A 207 -15.32 0.97 7.47
CA LYS A 207 -15.56 -0.28 6.78
C LYS A 207 -16.86 -0.20 5.99
N LEU A 208 -16.73 0.13 4.70
CA LEU A 208 -17.87 0.11 3.77
C LEU A 208 -18.05 -1.30 3.18
N GLY A 209 -19.17 -1.94 3.53
CA GLY A 209 -19.52 -3.28 3.05
C GLY A 209 -18.68 -4.40 3.67
N THR A 210 -18.38 -5.44 2.87
CA THR A 210 -17.73 -6.67 3.35
C THR A 210 -16.21 -6.62 3.32
N HIS A 211 -15.60 -5.68 2.58
CA HIS A 211 -14.15 -5.57 2.45
C HIS A 211 -13.49 -5.15 3.78
N THR A 212 -12.34 -5.74 4.10
CA THR A 212 -11.55 -5.41 5.30
C THR A 212 -10.20 -4.77 5.00
N ASP A 213 -9.85 -4.65 3.71
CA ASP A 213 -8.67 -3.96 3.19
C ASP A 213 -9.07 -2.96 2.09
N ASN A 214 -8.65 -1.70 2.20
CA ASN A 214 -8.82 -0.65 1.20
C ASN A 214 -7.49 -0.07 0.65
N ILE A 215 -6.33 -0.59 1.06
CA ILE A 215 -5.01 -0.06 0.64
C ILE A 215 -4.85 -0.25 -0.87
N GLY A 216 -4.55 0.81 -1.63
CA GLY A 216 -4.49 0.73 -3.10
C GLY A 216 -5.84 0.53 -3.80
N ARG A 217 -6.96 0.51 -3.08
CA ARG A 217 -8.30 0.36 -3.70
C ARG A 217 -8.90 1.70 -4.15
N GLY A 218 -8.25 2.81 -3.82
CA GLY A 218 -8.51 4.15 -4.35
C GLY A 218 -7.22 4.87 -4.76
N PRO A 219 -7.28 6.12 -5.26
CA PRO A 219 -6.12 6.85 -5.76
C PRO A 219 -5.20 7.39 -4.65
N CYS A 220 -5.65 7.38 -3.40
CA CYS A 220 -4.90 7.95 -2.26
C CYS A 220 -3.83 7.01 -1.67
N SER A 221 -3.72 5.77 -2.15
CA SER A 221 -2.82 4.76 -1.57
C SER A 221 -2.28 3.78 -2.61
N TRP A 222 -1.21 3.09 -2.21
CA TRP A 222 -0.50 2.06 -2.98
C TRP A 222 -0.15 0.92 -2.02
N GLY A 223 -0.21 -0.33 -2.46
CA GLY A 223 0.20 -1.45 -1.61
C GLY A 223 0.51 -2.76 -2.33
N LEU A 224 1.24 -3.61 -1.64
CA LEU A 224 1.56 -4.98 -2.02
C LEU A 224 0.84 -5.93 -1.06
N CYS A 225 -0.19 -6.61 -1.58
CA CYS A 225 -0.94 -7.64 -0.86
C CYS A 225 -0.27 -9.00 -1.08
N ILE A 226 0.08 -9.70 0.00
CA ILE A 226 0.71 -11.02 -0.02
C ILE A 226 -0.35 -12.08 0.25
N GLN A 227 -0.48 -13.04 -0.66
CA GLN A 227 -1.41 -14.15 -0.61
C GLN A 227 -0.62 -15.47 -0.55
N GLU A 228 -1.31 -16.59 -0.34
CA GLU A 228 -0.70 -17.91 -0.13
C GLU A 228 0.17 -18.35 -1.32
N ASP A 229 -0.30 -18.12 -2.56
CA ASP A 229 0.37 -18.58 -3.80
C ASP A 229 0.98 -17.44 -4.66
N SER A 230 0.70 -16.19 -4.33
CA SER A 230 0.96 -15.04 -5.19
C SER A 230 0.97 -13.72 -4.42
N MET A 231 1.36 -12.63 -5.08
CA MET A 231 1.19 -11.28 -4.56
C MET A 231 0.35 -10.45 -5.53
N GLN A 232 -0.24 -9.36 -5.04
CA GLN A 232 -0.96 -8.40 -5.85
C GLN A 232 -0.52 -6.98 -5.50
N ALA A 233 0.03 -6.27 -6.49
CA ALA A 233 0.31 -4.84 -6.39
C ALA A 233 -0.99 -4.07 -6.71
N TRP A 234 -1.48 -3.29 -5.75
CA TRP A 234 -2.75 -2.54 -5.81
C TRP A 234 -2.52 -1.03 -5.85
N HIS A 235 -3.17 -0.36 -6.80
CA HIS A 235 -3.34 1.09 -6.81
C HIS A 235 -4.59 1.49 -7.60
N ASN A 236 -5.32 2.51 -7.13
CA ASN A 236 -6.52 3.06 -7.78
C ASN A 236 -7.56 2.00 -8.20
N GLY A 237 -7.77 1.00 -7.34
CA GLY A 237 -8.74 -0.08 -7.57
C GLY A 237 -8.30 -1.14 -8.58
N LYS A 238 -7.13 -0.99 -9.21
CA LYS A 238 -6.55 -1.96 -10.14
C LYS A 238 -5.51 -2.82 -9.41
N SER A 239 -5.35 -4.08 -9.81
CA SER A 239 -4.24 -4.92 -9.33
C SER A 239 -3.46 -5.60 -10.45
N GLN A 240 -2.15 -5.73 -10.23
CA GLN A 240 -1.27 -6.59 -11.00
C GLN A 240 -0.92 -7.82 -10.16
N ARG A 241 -1.23 -9.02 -10.66
CA ARG A 241 -0.79 -10.27 -10.02
C ARG A 241 0.69 -10.52 -10.31
N LEU A 242 1.42 -10.86 -9.26
CA LEU A 242 2.84 -11.18 -9.26
C LEU A 242 3.03 -12.63 -8.79
N ARG A 243 4.26 -13.15 -8.94
CA ARG A 243 4.62 -14.48 -8.42
C ARG A 243 4.56 -14.50 -6.88
N GLY A 244 4.56 -15.69 -6.29
CA GLY A 244 4.60 -15.87 -4.83
C GLY A 244 5.82 -15.21 -4.17
N LEU A 245 5.68 -14.89 -2.89
CA LEU A 245 6.74 -14.24 -2.10
C LEU A 245 7.84 -15.26 -1.74
N PRO A 246 9.14 -14.99 -1.97
CA PRO A 246 10.21 -15.96 -1.72
C PRO A 246 10.71 -15.99 -0.27
N GLY A 247 10.34 -15.02 0.56
CA GLY A 247 10.79 -14.92 1.95
C GLY A 247 10.05 -13.84 2.75
N GLN A 248 10.01 -14.01 4.06
CA GLN A 248 9.14 -13.27 4.99
C GLN A 248 9.66 -11.88 5.38
N LEU A 249 10.91 -11.55 5.04
CA LEU A 249 11.49 -10.23 5.25
C LEU A 249 11.37 -9.37 3.99
N LEU A 250 10.72 -8.22 4.15
CA LEU A 250 10.37 -7.29 3.09
C LEU A 250 11.08 -5.95 3.29
N GLY A 251 11.47 -5.32 2.20
CA GLY A 251 11.94 -3.93 2.18
C GLY A 251 10.94 -3.05 1.44
N VAL A 252 10.81 -1.79 1.87
CA VAL A 252 10.05 -0.76 1.15
C VAL A 252 10.95 0.44 0.97
N ASP A 253 11.22 0.80 -0.28
CA ASP A 253 11.98 1.99 -0.67
C ASP A 253 11.02 3.02 -1.26
N LEU A 254 10.91 4.17 -0.59
CA LEU A 254 10.08 5.30 -0.99
C LEU A 254 11.00 6.47 -1.35
N ASN A 255 11.22 6.66 -2.65
CA ASN A 255 11.98 7.78 -3.21
C ASN A 255 11.01 8.84 -3.74
N LEU A 256 10.75 9.85 -2.92
CA LEU A 256 9.83 10.95 -3.25
C LEU A 256 10.45 11.91 -4.27
N THR A 257 11.79 12.03 -4.30
CA THR A 257 12.51 12.83 -5.29
C THR A 257 12.34 12.30 -6.71
N SER A 258 12.32 10.97 -6.90
CA SER A 258 12.11 10.34 -8.20
C SER A 258 10.68 9.83 -8.44
N GLY A 259 9.76 10.04 -7.48
CA GLY A 259 8.38 9.55 -7.58
C GLY A 259 8.24 8.02 -7.59
N CYS A 260 9.15 7.29 -6.94
CA CYS A 260 9.20 5.83 -6.95
C CYS A 260 8.85 5.21 -5.59
N LEU A 261 8.02 4.16 -5.59
CA LEU A 261 7.78 3.29 -4.45
C LEU A 261 8.11 1.84 -4.86
N THR A 262 9.19 1.28 -4.35
CA THR A 262 9.63 -0.09 -4.67
C THR A 262 9.51 -1.01 -3.46
N PHE A 263 8.87 -2.15 -3.66
CA PHE A 263 8.83 -3.26 -2.69
C PHE A 263 9.92 -4.28 -3.02
N TYR A 264 10.59 -4.80 -2.00
CA TYR A 264 11.63 -5.81 -2.10
C TYR A 264 11.29 -7.02 -1.24
N SER A 265 11.72 -8.22 -1.67
CA SER A 265 12.00 -9.31 -0.73
C SER A 265 13.49 -9.34 -0.45
N LEU A 266 13.85 -9.70 0.78
CA LEU A 266 15.21 -9.64 1.30
C LEU A 266 15.78 -11.03 1.63
N GLU A 267 14.96 -12.06 1.52
CA GLU A 267 15.25 -13.47 1.82
C GLU A 267 14.72 -14.34 0.66
N PRO A 268 15.50 -15.32 0.14
CA PRO A 268 16.90 -15.60 0.45
C PRO A 268 17.89 -14.62 -0.20
N ARG A 269 17.42 -13.71 -1.07
CA ARG A 269 18.22 -12.68 -1.75
C ARG A 269 17.44 -11.38 -1.83
N THR A 270 18.15 -10.25 -1.84
CA THR A 270 17.55 -8.93 -2.09
C THR A 270 17.10 -8.83 -3.56
N GLN A 271 15.79 -8.79 -3.79
CA GLN A 271 15.19 -8.66 -5.12
C GLN A 271 14.01 -7.69 -5.12
N PRO A 272 13.88 -6.80 -6.11
CA PRO A 272 12.68 -6.00 -6.29
C PRO A 272 11.50 -6.90 -6.67
N LEU A 273 10.32 -6.59 -6.13
CA LEU A 273 9.07 -7.32 -6.38
C LEU A 273 8.16 -6.51 -7.30
N HIS A 274 8.05 -5.20 -7.04
CA HIS A 274 7.25 -4.27 -7.83
C HIS A 274 7.67 -2.82 -7.54
N THR A 275 7.59 -1.95 -8.54
CA THR A 275 7.79 -0.50 -8.41
C THR A 275 6.57 0.24 -8.95
N PHE A 276 5.97 1.08 -8.12
CA PHE A 276 5.01 2.09 -8.55
C PHE A 276 5.73 3.39 -8.87
N TYR A 277 5.25 4.10 -9.89
CA TYR A 277 5.69 5.43 -10.28
C TYR A 277 4.52 6.41 -10.11
N ALA A 278 4.71 7.51 -9.39
CA ALA A 278 3.69 8.52 -9.16
C ALA A 278 4.32 9.87 -8.77
N VAL A 279 3.65 10.97 -9.13
CA VAL A 279 3.96 12.30 -8.58
C VAL A 279 3.26 12.41 -7.22
N PHE A 280 4.01 12.18 -6.13
CA PHE A 280 3.47 12.22 -4.78
C PHE A 280 3.21 13.68 -4.33
N SER A 281 1.95 14.01 -4.05
CA SER A 281 1.49 15.39 -3.82
C SER A 281 1.17 15.74 -2.37
N GLN A 282 1.18 14.76 -1.47
CA GLN A 282 0.89 14.89 -0.05
C GLN A 282 1.83 13.97 0.76
N PRO A 283 2.05 14.22 2.06
CA PRO A 283 2.79 13.31 2.93
C PRO A 283 2.23 11.88 2.89
N LEU A 284 3.12 10.90 2.78
CA LEU A 284 2.80 9.49 2.77
C LEU A 284 3.06 8.85 4.14
N PHE A 285 2.05 8.16 4.66
CA PHE A 285 2.12 7.35 5.87
C PHE A 285 2.23 5.87 5.48
N PRO A 286 3.20 5.10 6.02
CA PRO A 286 3.17 3.65 5.94
C PRO A 286 1.88 3.10 6.56
N VAL A 287 1.21 2.18 5.87
CA VAL A 287 -0.08 1.62 6.29
C VAL A 287 -0.12 0.12 5.99
N PHE A 288 -0.76 -0.64 6.87
CA PHE A 288 -0.71 -2.09 6.87
C PHE A 288 -2.10 -2.68 7.08
N TRP A 289 -2.38 -3.80 6.42
CA TRP A 289 -3.54 -4.66 6.68
C TRP A 289 -3.07 -6.05 7.10
N LEU A 290 -3.78 -6.68 8.04
CA LEU A 290 -3.49 -8.02 8.53
C LEU A 290 -4.77 -8.86 8.61
N LEU A 291 -4.71 -10.10 8.13
CA LEU A 291 -5.72 -11.12 8.48
C LEU A 291 -5.55 -11.57 9.94
N GLU A 292 -6.61 -12.11 10.54
CA GLU A 292 -6.60 -12.66 11.90
C GLU A 292 -5.46 -13.67 12.11
N GLY A 293 -4.79 -13.58 13.26
CA GLY A 293 -3.66 -14.42 13.65
C GLY A 293 -2.31 -14.02 13.03
N ARG A 294 -2.26 -12.98 12.19
CA ARG A 294 -1.02 -12.54 11.52
C ARG A 294 -0.31 -11.49 12.37
N THR A 295 1.01 -11.47 12.26
CA THR A 295 1.90 -10.52 12.94
C THR A 295 2.80 -9.82 11.93
N LEU A 296 2.96 -8.50 12.08
CA LEU A 296 3.99 -7.71 11.40
C LEU A 296 4.95 -7.13 12.44
N THR A 297 6.25 -7.16 12.15
CA THR A 297 7.30 -6.49 12.94
C THR A 297 8.05 -5.51 12.06
N LEU A 298 8.05 -4.24 12.44
CA LEU A 298 8.88 -3.18 11.87
C LEU A 298 10.31 -3.42 12.35
N CYS A 299 11.23 -3.72 11.43
CA CYS A 299 12.61 -3.96 11.79
C CYS A 299 13.31 -2.64 12.11
N HIS A 300 14.12 -2.60 13.17
CA HIS A 300 14.88 -1.42 13.59
C HIS A 300 16.38 -1.64 13.36
N GLN A 301 17.07 -0.56 12.96
CA GLN A 301 18.53 -0.48 12.92
C GLN A 301 19.01 0.46 14.03
N PRO A 302 19.95 0.06 14.91
CA PRO A 302 20.38 0.89 16.05
C PRO A 302 20.87 2.30 15.68
N GLU A 303 21.39 2.47 14.47
CA GLU A 303 22.00 3.72 13.98
C GLU A 303 20.99 4.65 13.27
N ALA A 304 19.75 4.19 13.01
CA ALA A 304 18.79 4.89 12.15
C ALA A 304 17.84 5.84 12.94
N THR A 305 18.39 6.95 13.45
CA THR A 305 17.61 8.00 14.12
C THR A 305 17.08 9.04 13.13
N LEU A 306 15.80 9.44 13.27
CA LEU A 306 15.20 10.54 12.49
C LEU A 306 15.76 11.89 12.95
N PRO A 307 16.00 12.86 12.04
CA PRO A 307 16.18 14.25 12.45
C PRO A 307 14.87 14.77 13.08
N ALA A 308 15.00 15.51 14.17
CA ALA A 308 13.85 16.13 14.83
C ALA A 308 13.17 17.16 13.91
N ARG A 309 11.85 17.34 14.03
CA ARG A 309 11.16 18.47 13.40
C ARG A 309 11.76 19.78 13.94
N PRO A 310 11.90 20.83 13.10
CA PRO A 310 12.05 22.19 13.60
C PRO A 310 10.87 22.50 14.54
N GLN A 311 11.17 23.05 15.73
CA GLN A 311 10.11 23.58 16.57
C GLN A 311 9.65 24.91 15.98
N GLU A 312 8.33 25.07 15.89
CA GLU A 312 7.71 26.31 15.45
C GLU A 312 7.89 27.35 16.57
N GLU A 313 8.64 28.41 16.26
CA GLU A 313 9.05 29.42 17.23
C GLU A 313 7.84 30.24 17.67
N ALA A 314 7.44 30.08 18.94
CA ALA A 314 6.27 30.75 19.48
C ALA A 314 6.52 32.25 19.67
N THR A 315 6.11 33.05 18.69
CA THR A 315 6.13 34.51 18.78
C THR A 315 5.16 34.97 19.87
N ALA A 316 5.68 35.54 20.96
CA ALA A 316 4.87 36.15 22.01
C ALA A 316 4.29 37.51 21.54
N PRO A 317 3.03 37.85 21.88
CA PRO A 317 2.48 39.17 21.62
C PRO A 317 3.07 40.22 22.57
N SER A 318 3.10 41.47 22.09
CA SER A 318 3.57 42.67 22.81
C SER A 318 2.54 43.23 23.79
#